data_AF-A0A2K4KXE9-F1
#
_entry.id   AF-A0A2K4KXE9-F1
#
_cell.length_a   1.000
_cell.length_b   1.000
_cell.length_c   1.000
_cell.angle_alpha   90.00
_cell.angle_beta   90.00
_cell.angle_gamma   90.00
#
_symmetry.space_group_name_H-M   'P 1'
#
loop_
_entity.id
_entity.type
_entity.pdbx_description
1 polymer ?
#
loop_
_entity_poly.entity_id
_entity_poly.type
_entity_poly.pdbx_seq_one_letter_code
_entity_poly.pdbx_strand_id
1 'polypeptide(L)'
;MFQGILIEKDDSGYRARLQQIHDDQLPEGDVTVRVAYSTLNFKDGLAITGSSPVVRKFPMVPGIDLAGTVEVSGHPDYKVGDNVLLNGWGVGEG
;
A
#
# COMPACT_ATOMS: atom_id res chain seq x y z
N MET A 1 -10.30 -5.42 -8.47
CA MET A 1 -9.41 -6.47 -7.93
C MET A 1 -8.04 -6.32 -8.56
N PHE A 2 -6.98 -6.47 -7.77
CA PHE A 2 -5.59 -6.39 -8.24
C PHE A 2 -4.69 -7.32 -7.42
N GLN A 3 -3.50 -7.65 -7.94
CA GLN A 3 -2.50 -8.38 -7.17
C GLN A 3 -1.72 -7.44 -6.25
N GLY A 4 -1.55 -7.85 -5.00
CA GLY A 4 -0.70 -7.14 -4.05
C GLY A 4 -0.17 -8.07 -2.96
N ILE A 5 0.82 -7.59 -2.21
CA ILE A 5 1.26 -8.25 -0.99
C ILE A 5 0.29 -7.84 0.11
N LEU A 6 -0.38 -8.79 0.74
CA LEU A 6 -1.22 -8.53 1.92
C LEU A 6 -0.57 -9.14 3.15
N ILE A 7 -0.45 -8.32 4.18
CA ILE A 7 -0.02 -8.70 5.51
C ILE A 7 -1.27 -8.96 6.35
N GLU A 8 -1.32 -10.12 6.98
CA GLU A 8 -2.38 -10.52 7.92
C GLU A 8 -1.77 -10.99 9.25
N LYS A 9 -2.51 -10.77 10.33
CA LYS A 9 -2.19 -11.31 11.65
C LYS A 9 -3.48 -11.71 12.36
N ASP A 10 -3.60 -12.98 12.66
CA ASP A 10 -4.71 -13.58 13.41
C ASP A 10 -4.19 -14.73 14.28
N ASP A 11 -5.07 -15.64 14.71
CA ASP A 11 -4.73 -16.81 15.52
C ASP A 11 -3.73 -17.76 14.85
N SER A 12 -3.63 -17.74 13.52
CA SER A 12 -2.64 -18.50 12.74
C SER A 12 -1.30 -17.77 12.60
N GLY A 13 -1.16 -16.59 13.21
CA GLY A 13 0.06 -15.82 13.26
C GLY A 13 0.22 -14.81 12.13
N TYR A 14 1.42 -14.22 12.06
CA TYR A 14 1.80 -13.18 11.11
C TYR A 14 2.17 -13.79 9.75
N ARG A 15 1.62 -13.24 8.65
CA ARG A 15 1.91 -13.72 7.30
C ARG A 15 1.81 -12.59 6.27
N ALA A 16 2.74 -12.56 5.33
CA ALA A 16 2.72 -11.69 4.16
C ALA A 16 2.64 -12.56 2.89
N ARG A 17 1.66 -12.33 2.01
CA ARG A 17 1.44 -13.15 0.82
C ARG A 17 1.08 -12.29 -0.39
N LEU A 18 1.62 -12.65 -1.56
CA LEU A 18 1.10 -12.16 -2.83
C LEU A 18 -0.27 -12.81 -3.08
N GLN A 19 -1.31 -12.01 -3.20
CA GLN A 19 -2.66 -12.49 -3.46
C GLN A 19 -3.52 -11.45 -4.20
N GLN A 20 -4.71 -11.87 -4.63
CA GLN A 20 -5.71 -10.95 -5.16
C GLN A 20 -6.36 -10.17 -4.00
N ILE A 21 -6.50 -8.87 -4.19
CA ILE A 21 -7.10 -7.94 -3.24
C ILE A 21 -8.26 -7.25 -3.94
N HIS A 22 -9.40 -7.12 -3.26
CA HIS A 22 -10.54 -6.37 -3.78
C HIS A 22 -10.34 -4.87 -3.57
N ASP A 23 -10.88 -4.07 -4.50
CA ASP A 23 -10.72 -2.61 -4.46
C ASP A 23 -11.45 -2.01 -3.24
N ASP A 24 -12.46 -2.70 -2.71
CA ASP A 24 -13.18 -2.33 -1.47
C ASP A 24 -12.37 -2.54 -0.19
N GLN A 25 -11.22 -3.21 -0.27
CA GLN A 25 -10.27 -3.36 0.84
C GLN A 25 -9.25 -2.21 0.89
N LEU A 26 -9.21 -1.35 -0.13
CA LEU A 26 -8.40 -0.14 -0.10
C LEU A 26 -8.96 0.84 0.93
N PRO A 27 -8.10 1.60 1.62
CA PRO A 27 -8.56 2.66 2.50
C PRO A 27 -9.27 3.75 1.68
N GLU A 28 -10.14 4.50 2.35
CA GLU A 28 -10.72 5.72 1.77
C GLU A 28 -9.62 6.72 1.38
N GLY A 29 -9.81 7.39 0.26
CA GLY A 29 -8.91 8.44 -0.23
C GLY A 29 -9.47 9.13 -1.46
N ASP A 30 -8.98 10.34 -1.71
CA ASP A 30 -9.49 11.20 -2.80
C ASP A 30 -8.83 10.91 -4.16
N VAL A 31 -7.74 10.13 -4.18
CA VAL A 31 -6.95 9.81 -5.39
C VAL A 31 -6.61 8.33 -5.40
N THR A 32 -7.04 7.63 -6.45
CA THR A 32 -6.64 6.25 -6.74
C THR A 32 -5.51 6.27 -7.76
N VAL A 33 -4.41 5.59 -7.46
CA VAL A 33 -3.22 5.52 -8.32
C VAL A 33 -3.01 4.10 -8.82
N ARG A 34 -2.92 3.94 -10.14
CA ARG A 34 -2.42 2.70 -10.74
C ARG A 34 -0.91 2.67 -10.59
N VAL A 35 -0.44 1.95 -9.58
CA VAL A 35 0.99 1.82 -9.26
C VAL A 35 1.72 1.07 -10.38
N ALA A 36 2.80 1.66 -10.88
CA ALA A 36 3.68 1.04 -11.88
C ALA A 36 4.96 0.51 -11.25
N TYR A 37 5.48 1.21 -10.25
CA TYR A 37 6.70 0.86 -9.54
C TYR A 37 6.58 1.15 -8.04
N SER A 38 7.34 0.39 -7.26
CA SER A 38 7.60 0.62 -5.85
C SER A 38 9.06 0.22 -5.58
N THR A 39 9.47 0.26 -4.31
CA THR A 39 10.83 -0.07 -3.87
C THR A 39 10.75 -1.04 -2.69
N LEU A 40 11.92 -1.50 -2.21
CA LEU A 40 12.02 -2.27 -0.99
C LEU A 40 13.02 -1.59 -0.05
N ASN A 41 12.51 -0.88 0.95
CA ASN A 41 13.33 -0.29 1.99
C ASN A 41 13.51 -1.24 3.17
N PHE A 42 14.45 -0.91 4.06
CA PHE A 42 14.64 -1.67 5.31
C PHE A 42 13.36 -1.70 6.15
N LYS A 43 12.60 -0.59 6.20
CA LYS A 43 11.33 -0.50 6.92
C LYS A 43 10.25 -1.41 6.31
N ASP A 44 10.20 -1.51 4.98
CA ASP A 44 9.29 -2.45 4.30
C ASP A 44 9.66 -3.90 4.64
N GLY A 45 10.96 -4.22 4.68
CA GLY A 45 11.44 -5.52 5.15
C GLY A 45 10.98 -5.83 6.58
N LEU A 46 11.17 -4.88 7.51
CA LEU A 46 10.71 -5.02 8.90
C LEU A 46 9.19 -5.19 9.02
N ALA A 47 8.42 -4.49 8.18
CA ALA A 47 6.98 -4.68 8.08
C ALA A 47 6.71 -6.10 7.59
N ILE A 48 7.11 -6.46 6.37
CA ILE A 48 6.83 -7.76 5.72
C ILE A 48 7.22 -8.97 6.58
N THR A 49 8.33 -8.91 7.32
CA THR A 49 8.78 -10.03 8.19
C THR A 49 8.16 -10.02 9.58
N GLY A 50 7.47 -8.94 9.96
CA GLY A 50 6.97 -8.75 11.33
C GLY A 50 8.07 -8.60 12.37
N SER A 51 9.31 -8.28 11.98
CA SER A 51 10.48 -8.20 12.89
C SER A 51 10.53 -6.91 13.72
N SER A 52 9.64 -5.95 13.47
CA SER A 52 9.49 -4.71 14.24
C SER A 52 8.02 -4.25 14.20
N PRO A 53 7.50 -3.53 15.21
CA PRO A 53 6.12 -3.05 15.24
C PRO A 53 5.89 -1.86 14.27
N VAL A 54 6.14 -2.07 12.98
CA VAL A 54 5.88 -1.11 11.90
C VAL A 54 4.40 -1.10 11.54
N VAL A 55 3.79 -2.29 11.39
CA VAL A 55 2.38 -2.47 11.06
C VAL A 55 1.52 -2.29 12.31
N ARG A 56 0.52 -1.41 12.24
CA ARG A 56 -0.35 -1.09 13.37
C ARG A 56 -1.76 -1.67 13.22
N LYS A 57 -2.24 -1.82 12.00
CA LYS A 57 -3.53 -2.45 11.70
C LYS A 57 -3.37 -3.59 10.69
N PHE A 58 -4.24 -4.58 10.81
CA PHE A 58 -4.31 -5.72 9.90
C PHE A 58 -5.74 -5.83 9.35
N PRO A 59 -5.93 -6.26 8.10
CA PRO A 59 -4.87 -6.54 7.12
C PRO A 59 -4.22 -5.25 6.57
N MET A 60 -3.03 -5.36 5.98
CA MET A 60 -2.27 -4.21 5.47
C MET A 60 -1.53 -4.53 4.16
N VAL A 61 -1.56 -3.60 3.21
CA VAL A 61 -0.67 -3.62 2.04
C VAL A 61 0.61 -2.82 2.40
N PRO A 62 1.80 -3.44 2.42
CA PRO A 62 3.04 -2.74 2.72
C PRO A 62 3.55 -1.92 1.53
N GLY A 63 4.51 -1.04 1.79
CA GLY A 63 5.18 -0.20 0.79
C GLY A 63 5.04 1.27 1.14
N ILE A 64 6.17 1.93 1.39
CA ILE A 64 6.23 3.37 1.71
C ILE A 64 6.47 4.27 0.49
N ASP A 65 6.75 3.67 -0.66
CA ASP A 65 7.02 4.37 -1.91
C ASP A 65 6.12 3.83 -3.04
N LEU A 66 5.64 4.70 -3.92
CA LEU A 66 5.03 4.33 -5.19
C LEU A 66 5.31 5.37 -6.27
N ALA A 67 5.42 4.91 -7.50
CA ALA A 67 5.32 5.73 -8.69
C ALA A 67 4.27 5.13 -9.61
N GLY A 68 3.36 5.96 -10.13
CA GLY A 68 2.24 5.47 -10.91
C GLY A 68 1.48 6.59 -11.61
N THR A 69 0.31 6.22 -12.13
CA THR A 69 -0.58 7.14 -12.83
C THR A 69 -1.90 7.26 -12.09
N VAL A 70 -2.40 8.48 -11.93
CA VAL A 70 -3.73 8.73 -11.34
C VAL A 70 -4.79 8.06 -12.22
N GLU A 71 -5.58 7.18 -11.61
CA GLU A 71 -6.64 6.41 -12.25
C GLU A 71 -8.02 7.03 -11.96
N VAL A 72 -8.24 7.48 -10.74
CA VAL A 72 -9.44 8.20 -10.29
C VAL A 72 -9.02 9.34 -9.37
N SER A 73 -9.68 10.49 -9.46
CA SER A 73 -9.44 11.61 -8.55
C SER A 73 -10.71 12.41 -8.29
N GLY A 74 -10.98 12.69 -7.01
CA GLY A 74 -11.88 13.74 -6.52
C GLY A 74 -11.15 15.00 -6.04
N HIS A 75 -9.81 15.00 -6.06
CA HIS A 75 -8.99 16.10 -5.58
C HIS A 75 -8.63 17.08 -6.72
N PRO A 76 -8.77 18.41 -6.55
CA PRO A 76 -8.58 19.38 -7.64
C PRO A 76 -7.13 19.44 -8.18
N ASP A 77 -6.15 19.10 -7.34
CA ASP A 77 -4.73 19.19 -7.69
C ASP A 77 -4.17 17.98 -8.45
N TYR A 78 -4.93 16.88 -8.52
CA TYR A 78 -4.52 15.64 -9.19
C TYR A 78 -5.55 15.23 -10.23
N LYS A 79 -5.14 15.05 -11.48
CA LYS A 79 -6.04 14.71 -12.59
C LYS A 79 -5.77 13.30 -13.08
N VAL A 80 -6.81 12.64 -13.56
CA VAL A 80 -6.68 11.33 -14.23
C VAL A 80 -5.65 11.43 -15.36
N GLY A 81 -4.68 10.51 -15.35
CA GLY A 81 -3.56 10.50 -16.29
C GLY A 81 -2.28 11.17 -15.77
N ASP A 82 -2.31 11.89 -14.65
CA ASP A 82 -1.10 12.48 -14.07
C ASP A 82 -0.15 11.39 -13.57
N ASN A 83 1.14 11.57 -13.83
CA ASN A 83 2.18 10.75 -13.22
C ASN A 83 2.51 11.30 -11.83
N VAL A 84 2.45 10.43 -10.83
CA VAL A 84 2.65 10.79 -9.43
C VAL A 84 3.73 9.92 -8.80
N LEU A 85 4.42 10.51 -7.83
CA LEU A 85 5.39 9.86 -6.96
C LEU A 85 4.95 10.13 -5.53
N LEU A 86 4.92 9.07 -4.72
CA LEU A 86 4.81 9.18 -3.28
C LEU A 86 6.00 8.47 -2.64
N ASN A 87 6.56 9.15 -1.65
CA ASN A 87 7.68 8.70 -0.86
C ASN A 87 7.51 9.30 0.55
N GLY A 88 7.39 8.47 1.58
CA GLY A 88 7.18 8.92 2.95
C GLY A 88 5.73 9.28 3.30
N TRP A 89 5.51 10.34 4.09
CA TRP A 89 4.17 10.81 4.53
C TRP A 89 3.35 9.88 5.44
N GLY A 90 3.98 8.90 6.10
CA GLY A 90 3.26 7.97 6.98
C GLY A 90 2.40 6.94 6.24
N VAL A 91 2.47 6.92 4.90
CA VAL A 91 1.92 5.83 4.08
C VAL A 91 2.69 4.55 4.38
N GLY A 92 1.97 3.45 4.56
CA GLY A 92 2.58 2.19 5.00
C GLY A 92 2.84 2.09 6.52
N GLU A 93 2.28 2.98 7.34
CA GLU A 93 2.35 2.92 8.82
C GLU A 93 1.00 2.68 9.53
N GLY A 94 -0.08 2.61 8.73
CA GLY A 94 -1.49 2.57 9.17
C GLY A 94 -1.94 1.26 9.79
#